data_AF-A0A9Q4AC67-F1
#
_entry.id   AF-A0A9Q4AC67-F1
#
_cell.length_a   1.000
_cell.length_b   1.000
_cell.length_c   1.000
_cell.angle_alpha   90.00
_cell.angle_beta   90.00
_cell.angle_gamma   90.00
#
_symmetry.space_group_name_H-M   'P 1'
#
loop_
_entity.id
_entity.type
_entity.pdbx_description
1 polymer ?
#
loop_
_entity_poly.entity_id
_entity_poly.type
_entity_poly.pdbx_seq_one_letter_code
_entity_poly.pdbx_strand_id
1 'polypeptide(L)' 'RSKRNGNKTNPVIYEFYQKKCMNKPKKVALGAVMRKLVNIIFAVMRDEKPFELRTPEEHKELLLTRSLVA' A
#
# COMPACT_ATOMS: atom_id res chain seq x y z
N ARG A 1 -9.34 5.76 -7.92
CA ARG A 1 -10.42 5.54 -8.92
C ARG A 1 -11.45 4.58 -8.32
N SER A 2 -12.73 4.84 -8.53
CA SER A 2 -13.79 3.85 -8.21
C SER A 2 -14.16 3.11 -9.48
N LYS A 3 -14.44 1.82 -9.36
CA LYS A 3 -15.07 1.02 -10.41
C LYS A 3 -16.53 1.48 -10.57
N ARG A 4 -17.18 1.08 -11.67
CA ARG A 4 -18.59 1.43 -11.98
C ARG A 4 -19.58 0.95 -10.91
N ASN A 5 -19.17 -0.02 -10.09
CA ASN A 5 -19.88 -0.55 -8.92
C ASN A 5 -19.57 0.19 -7.60
N GLY A 6 -18.94 1.38 -7.65
CA GLY A 6 -18.59 2.17 -6.46
C GLY A 6 -17.34 1.70 -5.71
N ASN A 7 -16.88 0.47 -5.93
CA ASN A 7 -15.73 -0.10 -5.23
C ASN A 7 -14.42 0.57 -5.62
N LYS A 8 -13.57 0.86 -4.62
CA LYS A 8 -12.25 1.46 -4.83
C LYS A 8 -11.31 0.45 -5.48
N THR A 9 -10.55 0.85 -6.49
CA THR A 9 -9.60 -0.04 -7.18
C THR A 9 -8.55 -0.63 -6.26
N ASN A 10 -8.10 0.14 -5.26
CA ASN A 10 -7.26 -0.35 -4.17
C ASN A 10 -7.78 0.27 -2.86
N PRO A 11 -8.53 -0.49 -2.05
CA PRO A 11 -9.11 0.02 -0.80
C PRO A 11 -8.03 0.35 0.23
N VAL A 12 -6.96 -0.44 0.31
CA VAL A 12 -5.86 -0.25 1.29
C VAL A 12 -5.13 1.07 1.08
N ILE A 13 -4.78 1.40 -0.16
CA ILE A 13 -4.11 2.67 -0.49
C ILE A 13 -5.06 3.85 -0.32
N TYR A 14 -6.36 3.66 -0.61
CA TYR A 14 -7.36 4.70 -0.41
C TYR A 14 -7.59 5.03 1.06
N GLU A 15 -7.65 4.02 1.92
CA GLU A 15 -7.73 4.20 3.37
C GLU A 15 -6.46 4.88 3.91
N PHE A 16 -5.28 4.46 3.45
CA PHE A 16 -4.02 5.13 3.79
C PHE A 16 -4.03 6.62 3.41
N TYR A 17 -4.53 6.96 2.22
CA TYR A 17 -4.69 8.35 1.79
C TYR A 17 -5.62 9.12 2.73
N GLN A 18 -6.80 8.59 3.05
CA GLN A 18 -7.75 9.25 3.94
C GLN A 18 -7.16 9.50 5.33
N LYS A 19 -6.50 8.49 5.92
CA LYS A 19 -5.79 8.64 7.21
C LYS A 19 -4.70 9.72 7.15
N LYS A 20 -4.00 9.86 6.02
CA LYS A 20 -2.99 10.91 5.83
C LYS A 20 -3.61 12.29 5.64
N CYS A 21 -4.77 12.40 5.00
CA CYS A 21 -5.49 13.68 4.87
C CYS A 21 -5.98 14.26 6.19
N MET A 22 -6.22 13.44 7.22
CA MET A 22 -6.58 13.93 8.56
C MET A 22 -5.48 14.78 9.20
N ASN A 23 -4.21 14.47 8.90
CA ASN A 23 -3.04 15.08 9.55
C ASN A 23 -2.19 15.93 8.61
N LYS A 24 -2.44 15.91 7.29
CA LYS A 24 -1.61 16.59 6.28
C LYS A 24 -2.48 17.19 5.17
N PRO A 25 -2.04 18.31 4.55
CA PRO A 25 -2.71 18.86 3.38
C PRO A 25 -2.86 17.83 2.27
N LYS A 26 -3.96 17.90 1.51
CA LYS A 26 -4.32 16.90 0.49
C LYS A 26 -3.19 16.59 -0.50
N LYS A 27 -2.44 17.60 -0.94
CA LYS A 27 -1.30 17.45 -1.87
C LYS A 27 -0.12 16.72 -1.24
N VAL A 28 0.16 16.97 0.04
CA VAL A 28 1.22 16.26 0.79
C VAL A 28 0.82 14.81 1.05
N ALA A 29 -0.46 14.54 1.36
CA ALA A 29 -0.98 13.19 1.50
C ALA A 29 -0.88 12.40 0.17
N LEU A 30 -1.13 13.03 -0.98
CA LEU A 30 -0.90 12.42 -2.29
C LEU A 30 0.59 12.08 -2.52
N GLY A 31 1.51 12.96 -2.15
CA GLY A 31 2.95 12.67 -2.23
C GLY A 31 3.34 11.43 -1.42
N ALA A 32 2.78 11.25 -0.23
CA ALA A 32 2.99 10.05 0.58
C ALA A 32 2.43 8.77 -0.10
N VAL A 33 1.29 8.88 -0.78
CA VAL A 33 0.72 7.76 -1.56
C VAL A 33 1.63 7.41 -2.74
N MET A 34 2.12 8.40 -3.49
CA MET A 34 3.05 8.19 -4.61
C MET A 34 4.32 7.47 -4.14
N ARG A 35 4.94 7.95 -3.07
CA ARG A 35 6.12 7.30 -2.44
C ARG A 35 5.82 5.84 -2.10
N LYS A 36 4.64 5.56 -1.55
CA LYS A 36 4.24 4.18 -1.17
C LYS A 36 4.05 3.28 -2.40
N LEU A 37 3.46 3.77 -3.48
CA LEU A 37 3.29 3.01 -4.72
C LEU A 37 4.64 2.67 -5.36
N VAL A 38 5.55 3.63 -5.42
CA VAL A 38 6.91 3.42 -5.96
C VAL A 38 7.63 2.32 -5.17
N ASN A 39 7.55 2.35 -3.84
CA ASN A 39 8.15 1.31 -2.99
C ASN A 39 7.53 -0.08 -3.24
N ILE A 40 6.23 -0.17 -3.50
CA ILE A 40 5.57 -1.44 -3.84
C ILE A 40 6.10 -1.98 -5.17
N ILE A 41 6.23 -1.13 -6.19
CA ILE A 41 6.78 -1.53 -7.50
C ILE A 41 8.22 -2.04 -7.33
N PHE A 42 9.04 -1.32 -6.57
CA PHE A 42 10.41 -1.77 -6.28
C PHE A 42 10.45 -3.09 -5.50
N ALA A 43 9.52 -3.34 -4.58
CA ALA A 43 9.45 -4.61 -3.87
C ALA A 43 9.08 -5.77 -4.80
N VAL A 44 8.09 -5.57 -5.68
CA VAL A 44 7.68 -6.54 -6.71
C VAL A 44 8.85 -6.89 -7.63
N MET A 45 9.59 -5.89 -8.09
CA MET A 45 10.78 -6.10 -8.93
C MET A 45 11.92 -6.80 -8.18
N ARG A 46 12.14 -6.46 -6.90
CA ARG A 46 13.20 -7.04 -6.07
C ARG A 46 12.95 -8.49 -5.71
N ASP A 47 11.72 -8.82 -5.33
CA ASP A 47 11.34 -10.16 -4.89
C ASP A 47 10.92 -11.07 -6.06
N GLU A 48 10.86 -10.54 -7.29
CA GLU A 48 10.42 -11.22 -8.52
C GLU A 48 9.06 -11.95 -8.37
N LYS A 49 8.20 -11.40 -7.51
CA LYS A 49 6.88 -11.98 -7.18
C LYS A 49 5.76 -11.06 -7.66
N PRO A 50 4.65 -11.63 -8.16
CA PRO A 50 3.51 -10.83 -8.61
C PRO A 50 2.95 -9.97 -7.47
N PHE A 51 2.39 -8.82 -7.83
CA PHE A 51 1.75 -7.93 -6.86
C PHE A 51 0.50 -8.59 -6.26
N GLU A 52 0.43 -8.58 -4.94
CA GLU A 52 -0.72 -9.06 -4.17
C GLU A 52 -1.27 -7.93 -3.31
N LEU A 53 -2.60 -7.77 -3.33
CA LEU A 53 -3.27 -6.79 -2.48
C LEU A 53 -3.25 -7.28 -1.03
N ARG A 54 -2.46 -6.61 -0.18
CA ARG A 54 -2.31 -6.94 1.24
C ARG A 54 -2.52 -5.73 2.12
N THR A 55 -3.07 -5.98 3.30
CA THR A 55 -3.18 -5.00 4.39
C THR A 55 -1.84 -4.78 5.09
N PRO A 56 -1.63 -3.65 5.78
CA PRO A 56 -0.43 -3.41 6.58
C PRO A 56 -0.15 -4.51 7.62
N GLU A 57 -1.20 -5.06 8.21
CA GLU A 57 -1.14 -6.10 9.24
C GLU A 57 -0.66 -7.42 8.63
N GLU A 58 -1.27 -7.88 7.54
CA GLU A 58 -0.83 -9.07 6.80
C GLU A 58 0.62 -8.93 6.31
N HIS A 59 1.02 -7.74 5.86
CA HIS A 59 2.39 -7.48 5.44
C HIS A 59 3.38 -7.57 6.61
N LYS A 60 3.01 -7.08 7.79
CA LYS A 60 3.84 -7.16 9.01
C LYS A 60 4.07 -8.61 9.43
N GLU A 61 3.01 -9.41 9.47
CA GLU A 61 3.12 -10.84 9.83
C GLU A 61 3.99 -11.62 8.84
N LEU A 62 3.89 -11.32 7.55
CA LEU A 62 4.75 -11.93 6.53
C LEU A 62 6.24 -11.57 6.71
N LEU A 63 6.54 -10.30 7.05
CA LEU A 63 7.91 -9.88 7.31
C LEU A 63 8.48 -10.56 8.55
N LEU A 64 7.69 -10.67 9.63
CA LEU A 64 8.08 -11.40 10.85
C LEU A 64 8.36 -12.87 10.53
N THR A 65 7.45 -13.53 9.81
CA THR A 65 7.62 -14.93 9.40
C THR A 65 8.88 -15.11 8.54
N ARG A 66 9.13 -14.22 7.58
CA ARG A 66 10.34 -14.28 6.73
C ARG A 66 11.63 -14.11 7.54
N SER A 67 11.61 -13.30 8.60
CA SER A 67 12.77 -13.11 9.47
C SER A 67 13.05 -14.29 10.41
N LEU A 68 12.03 -15.10 10.73
CA LEU A 68 12.18 -16.29 11.60
C LEU A 68 12.66 -17.53 10.84
N VAL A 69 12.49 -17.53 9.51
CA VAL A 69 12.87 -18.65 8.62
C VAL A 69 14.24 -18.42 7.96
N ALA A 70 14.80 -17.21 8.07
CA ALA A 70 16.13 -16.83 7.56
C ALA A 70 17.21 -17.02 8.63
#